data_AF-A0A5C8ASI8-F1
#
_entry.id   AF-A0A5C8ASI8-F1
#
_cell.length_a   1.000
_cell.length_b   1.000
_cell.length_c   1.000
_cell.angle_alpha   90.00
_cell.angle_beta   90.00
_cell.angle_gamma   90.00
#
_symmetry.space_group_name_H-M   'P 1'
#
loop_
_entity.id
_entity.type
_entity.pdbx_description
1 polymer ?
#
loop_
_entity_poly.entity_id
_entity_poly.type
_entity_poly.pdbx_seq_one_letter_code
_entity_poly.pdbx_strand_id
1 'polypeptide(L)'
;MSTALRNQEPVLPDPDETLTAEIVRLETATETMMAYIGYLNTQIHSEDDQLNPNQAKIQALQLQKNVLLEERRAISSDTPDLIAKALYIYAPIVKAIYKSHG
;
A
#
# COMPACT_ATOMS: atom_id res chain seq x y z
N MET A 1 -0.53 -23.11 28.97
CA MET A 1 -0.02 -22.67 27.66
C MET A 1 -0.50 -21.23 27.47
N SER A 2 0.38 -20.24 27.65
CA SER A 2 0.02 -18.82 27.49
C SER A 2 0.46 -18.35 26.10
N THR A 3 -0.51 -18.04 25.24
CA THR A 3 -0.26 -17.32 24.00
C THR A 3 -0.21 -15.82 24.33
N ALA A 4 0.99 -15.28 24.49
CA ALA A 4 1.18 -13.85 24.59
C ALA A 4 0.91 -13.23 23.21
N LEU A 5 -0.20 -12.48 23.11
CA LEU A 5 -0.42 -11.50 22.05
C LEU A 5 0.74 -10.50 22.12
N ARG A 6 1.63 -10.55 21.13
CA ARG A 6 2.69 -9.55 20.96
C ARG A 6 2.01 -8.25 20.56
N ASN A 7 1.69 -7.42 21.57
CA ASN A 7 1.34 -6.02 21.35
C ASN A 7 2.47 -5.42 20.50
N GLN A 8 2.17 -5.07 19.26
CA GLN A 8 3.08 -4.25 18.47
C GLN A 8 3.05 -2.88 19.14
N GLU A 9 4.16 -2.52 19.79
CA GLU A 9 4.35 -1.15 20.24
C GLU A 9 4.22 -0.23 19.02
N PRO A 10 3.45 0.87 19.12
CA PRO A 10 3.40 1.84 18.04
C PRO A 10 4.82 2.29 17.72
N VAL A 11 5.18 2.27 16.44
CA VAL A 11 6.49 2.77 15.99
C VAL A 11 6.52 4.27 16.28
N LEU A 12 7.11 4.63 17.43
CA LEU A 12 7.27 6.02 17.82
C LEU A 12 8.20 6.71 16.80
N PRO A 13 7.91 7.95 16.40
CA PRO A 13 8.79 8.72 15.53
C PRO A 13 10.17 8.86 16.19
N ASP A 14 11.22 8.82 15.36
CA ASP A 14 12.60 8.96 15.82
C ASP A 14 12.75 10.35 16.46
N PRO A 15 13.26 10.47 17.71
CA PRO A 15 13.45 11.77 18.34
C PRO A 15 14.36 12.72 17.55
N ASP A 16 15.17 12.20 16.62
CA ASP A 16 16.02 12.98 15.71
C ASP A 16 15.41 13.16 14.30
N GLU A 17 14.13 12.78 14.11
CA GLU A 17 13.43 12.95 12.84
C GLU A 17 13.25 14.43 12.51
N THR A 18 14.00 14.89 11.50
CA THR A 18 13.78 16.21 10.92
C THR A 18 12.41 16.26 10.24
N LEU A 19 11.77 17.43 10.24
CA LEU A 19 10.55 17.70 9.46
C LEU A 19 10.71 17.28 7.98
N THR A 20 11.91 17.42 7.42
CA THR A 20 12.22 16.96 6.06
C THR A 20 12.12 15.44 5.91
N ALA A 21 12.60 14.67 6.89
CA ALA A 21 12.50 13.21 6.86
C ALA A 21 11.05 12.73 7.00
N GLU A 22 10.25 13.42 7.82
CA GLU A 22 8.82 13.16 7.97
C GLU A 22 8.06 13.39 6.65
N ILE A 23 8.31 14.54 6.01
CA ILE A 23 7.75 14.87 4.70
C ILE A 23 8.13 13.81 3.66
N VAL A 24 9.42 13.47 3.57
CA VAL A 24 9.92 12.47 2.59
C VAL A 24 9.26 11.10 2.80
N ARG A 25 9.09 10.67 4.06
CA ARG A 25 8.41 9.41 4.37
C ARG A 25 6.95 9.43 3.94
N LEU A 26 6.23 10.49 4.25
CA LEU A 26 4.83 10.65 3.88
C LEU A 26 4.68 10.70 2.34
N GLU A 27 5.50 11.49 1.66
CA GLU A 27 5.52 11.56 0.19
C GLU A 27 5.77 10.18 -0.42
N THR A 28 6.85 9.51 0.00
CA THR A 28 7.20 8.16 -0.49
C THR A 28 6.07 7.16 -0.25
N ALA A 29 5.42 7.21 0.92
CA ALA A 29 4.28 6.37 1.24
C ALA A 29 3.09 6.64 0.31
N THR A 30 2.72 7.91 0.10
CA THR A 30 1.61 8.30 -0.78
C THR A 30 1.87 7.91 -2.23
N GLU A 31 3.09 8.13 -2.74
CA GLU A 31 3.50 7.74 -4.09
C GLU A 31 3.43 6.21 -4.28
N THR A 32 3.90 5.46 -3.29
CA THR A 32 3.84 3.99 -3.30
C THR A 32 2.40 3.49 -3.39
N MET A 33 1.50 4.04 -2.56
CA MET A 33 0.08 3.68 -2.60
C MET A 33 -0.54 4.03 -3.96
N MET A 34 -0.24 5.20 -4.51
CA MET A 34 -0.74 5.62 -5.82
C MET A 34 -0.22 4.73 -6.96
N ALA A 35 1.06 4.35 -6.94
CA ALA A 35 1.62 3.41 -7.90
C ALA A 35 0.91 2.06 -7.84
N TYR A 36 0.63 1.54 -6.63
CA TYR A 36 -0.06 0.28 -6.48
C TYR A 36 -1.54 0.37 -6.92
N ILE A 37 -2.25 1.45 -6.59
CA ILE A 37 -3.61 1.72 -7.12
C ILE A 37 -3.61 1.75 -8.65
N GLY A 38 -2.61 2.41 -9.25
CA GLY A 38 -2.43 2.44 -10.71
C GLY A 38 -2.30 1.04 -11.30
N TYR A 39 -1.44 0.21 -10.72
CA TYR A 39 -1.28 -1.19 -11.13
C TYR A 39 -2.59 -1.98 -11.01
N LEU A 40 -3.31 -1.87 -9.89
CA LEU A 40 -4.58 -2.57 -9.69
C LEU A 40 -5.62 -2.15 -10.73
N ASN A 41 -5.69 -0.87 -11.08
CA ASN A 41 -6.54 -0.41 -12.17
C ASN A 41 -6.12 -1.07 -13.50
N THR A 42 -4.84 -1.08 -13.86
CA THR A 42 -4.39 -1.73 -15.10
C THR A 42 -4.74 -3.22 -15.13
N GLN A 43 -4.57 -3.94 -14.02
CA GLN A 43 -4.94 -5.36 -13.92
C GLN A 43 -6.45 -5.59 -14.06
N ILE A 44 -7.28 -4.70 -13.50
CA ILE A 44 -8.74 -4.75 -13.67
C ILE A 44 -9.09 -4.59 -15.15
N HIS A 45 -8.60 -3.54 -15.80
CA HIS A 45 -8.90 -3.28 -17.21
C HIS A 45 -8.39 -4.43 -18.10
N SER A 46 -7.16 -4.88 -17.87
CA SER A 46 -6.58 -6.00 -18.62
C SER A 46 -7.33 -7.32 -18.45
N GLU A 47 -8.02 -7.54 -17.33
CA GLU A 47 -8.85 -8.74 -17.13
C GLU A 47 -10.23 -8.57 -17.78
N ASP A 48 -10.80 -7.36 -17.70
CA ASP A 48 -12.09 -7.02 -18.30
C ASP A 48 -12.05 -7.04 -19.84
N ASP A 49 -10.90 -6.70 -20.43
CA ASP A 49 -10.67 -6.72 -21.88
C ASP A 49 -10.50 -8.14 -22.47
N GLN A 50 -10.45 -9.19 -21.65
CA GLN A 50 -10.31 -10.57 -22.15
C GLN A 50 -11.61 -11.07 -22.82
N LEU A 51 -11.49 -12.02 -23.75
CA LEU A 51 -12.65 -12.63 -24.41
C LEU A 51 -13.62 -13.31 -23.44
N ASN A 52 -13.10 -13.83 -22.32
CA ASN A 52 -13.88 -14.42 -21.22
C ASN A 52 -13.36 -13.90 -19.87
N PRO A 53 -13.80 -12.71 -19.42
CA PRO A 53 -13.28 -12.09 -18.21
C PRO A 53 -13.54 -12.91 -16.96
N ASN A 54 -12.53 -13.06 -16.09
CA ASN A 54 -12.72 -13.70 -14.80
C ASN A 54 -13.32 -12.70 -13.79
N GLN A 55 -14.64 -12.75 -13.64
CA GLN A 55 -15.39 -11.88 -12.72
C GLN A 55 -14.94 -11.99 -11.25
N ALA A 56 -14.57 -13.19 -10.79
CA ALA A 56 -14.08 -13.36 -9.42
C ALA A 56 -12.73 -12.65 -9.21
N LYS A 57 -11.85 -12.69 -10.21
CA LYS A 57 -10.57 -11.96 -10.19
C LYS A 57 -10.79 -10.44 -10.22
N ILE A 58 -11.69 -9.95 -11.08
CA ILE A 58 -12.04 -8.52 -11.15
C ILE A 58 -12.56 -8.03 -9.79
N GLN A 59 -13.49 -8.76 -9.17
CA GLN A 59 -14.03 -8.41 -7.85
C GLN A 59 -12.95 -8.39 -6.76
N ALA A 60 -12.05 -9.38 -6.75
CA ALA A 60 -10.94 -9.42 -5.80
C ALA A 60 -9.99 -8.22 -5.96
N LEU A 61 -9.65 -7.86 -7.22
CA LEU A 61 -8.82 -6.69 -7.52
C LEU A 61 -9.52 -5.38 -7.13
N GLN A 62 -10.82 -5.27 -7.37
CA GLN A 62 -11.62 -4.10 -6.98
C GLN A 62 -11.67 -3.95 -5.45
N LEU A 63 -11.89 -5.04 -4.71
CA LEU A 63 -11.89 -5.02 -3.25
C LEU A 63 -10.55 -4.53 -2.72
N GLN A 64 -9.44 -5.07 -3.23
CA GLN A 64 -8.10 -4.65 -2.82
C GLN A 64 -7.85 -3.17 -3.13
N LYS A 65 -8.26 -2.71 -4.31
CA LYS A 65 -8.14 -1.31 -4.71
C LYS A 65 -8.93 -0.38 -3.78
N ASN A 66 -10.15 -0.77 -3.40
CA ASN A 66 -11.01 0.04 -2.53
C ASN A 66 -10.41 0.20 -1.14
N VAL A 67 -9.88 -0.89 -0.55
CA VAL A 67 -9.14 -0.83 0.72
C VAL A 67 -7.96 0.14 0.62
N LEU A 68 -7.18 0.02 -0.45
CA LEU A 68 -6.00 0.87 -0.63
C LEU A 68 -6.36 2.35 -0.87
N LEU A 69 -7.49 2.63 -1.53
CA LEU A 69 -8.03 3.98 -1.71
C LEU A 69 -8.48 4.59 -0.38
N GLU A 70 -9.12 3.81 0.49
CA GLU A 70 -9.50 4.26 1.84
C GLU A 70 -8.26 4.58 2.68
N GLU A 71 -7.26 3.70 2.68
CA GLU A 71 -5.99 3.93 3.37
C GLU A 71 -5.26 5.16 2.83
N ARG A 72 -5.20 5.37 1.51
CA ARG A 72 -4.60 6.55 0.88
C ARG A 72 -5.35 7.85 1.20
N ARG A 73 -6.64 7.78 1.51
CA ARG A 73 -7.41 8.94 1.99
C ARG A 73 -7.16 9.23 3.45
N ALA A 74 -6.90 8.20 4.25
CA ALA A 74 -6.66 8.30 5.68
C ALA A 74 -5.21 8.65 6.04
N ILE A 75 -4.24 8.42 5.14
CA ILE A 75 -2.82 8.65 5.42
C ILE A 75 -2.51 10.14 5.67
N SER A 76 -1.83 10.38 6.78
CA SER A 76 -1.27 11.66 7.21
C SER A 76 0.01 11.43 8.03
N SER A 77 0.71 12.51 8.39
CA SER A 77 1.84 12.49 9.35
C SER A 77 1.51 11.77 10.66
N ASP A 78 0.26 11.91 11.13
CA ASP A 78 -0.20 11.34 12.41
C ASP A 78 -0.61 9.86 12.31
N THR A 79 -0.39 9.22 11.16
CA THR A 79 -0.73 7.81 10.92
C THR A 79 0.51 6.98 10.61
N PRO A 80 1.45 6.83 11.56
CA PRO A 80 2.71 6.13 11.33
C PRO A 80 2.50 4.68 10.87
N ASP A 81 1.42 4.03 11.29
CA ASP A 81 1.07 2.67 10.85
C ASP A 81 0.75 2.59 9.36
N LEU A 82 0.07 3.58 8.79
CA LEU A 82 -0.25 3.62 7.36
C LEU A 82 0.99 3.96 6.53
N ILE A 83 1.83 4.88 7.02
CA ILE A 83 3.14 5.17 6.41
C ILE A 83 4.00 3.91 6.42
N ALA A 84 4.12 3.22 7.55
CA ALA A 84 4.88 1.98 7.66
C ALA A 84 4.32 0.88 6.74
N LYS A 85 2.99 0.73 6.66
CA LYS A 85 2.35 -0.21 5.75
C LYS A 85 2.71 0.09 4.29
N ALA A 86 2.67 1.34 3.87
CA ALA A 86 3.06 1.73 2.52
C ALA A 86 4.54 1.42 2.24
N LEU A 87 5.44 1.79 3.15
CA LEU A 87 6.89 1.63 2.96
C LEU A 87 7.36 0.17 3.04
N TYR A 88 6.77 -0.63 3.92
CA TYR A 88 7.28 -1.98 4.21
C TYR A 88 6.42 -3.10 3.62
N ILE A 89 5.17 -2.86 3.26
CA ILE A 89 4.29 -3.87 2.65
C ILE A 89 4.08 -3.54 1.17
N TYR A 90 3.63 -2.33 0.84
CA TYR A 90 3.30 -2.00 -0.55
C TYR A 90 4.54 -1.73 -1.42
N ALA A 91 5.57 -1.05 -0.90
CA ALA A 91 6.75 -0.74 -1.71
C ALA A 91 7.48 -2.00 -2.23
N PRO A 92 7.68 -3.08 -1.45
CA PRO A 92 8.23 -4.33 -1.98
C PRO A 92 7.37 -4.95 -3.09
N ILE A 93 6.04 -4.90 -2.97
CA ILE A 93 5.11 -5.41 -4.00
C ILE A 93 5.26 -4.61 -5.29
N VAL A 94 5.22 -3.28 -5.20
CA VAL A 94 5.40 -2.36 -6.34
C VAL A 94 6.76 -2.57 -7.01
N LYS A 95 7.82 -2.72 -6.22
CA LYS A 95 9.17 -3.02 -6.73
C LYS A 95 9.22 -4.34 -7.49
N ALA A 96 8.56 -5.38 -6.98
CA ALA A 96 8.48 -6.68 -7.66
C ALA A 96 7.69 -6.58 -8.98
N ILE A 97 6.60 -5.81 -9.00
CA ILE A 97 5.83 -5.52 -10.22
C ILE A 97 6.74 -4.88 -11.27
N TYR A 98 7.44 -3.78 -10.94
CA TYR A 98 8.31 -3.12 -11.89
C TYR A 98 9.44 -4.02 -12.41
N LYS A 99 10.04 -4.85 -11.55
CA LYS A 99 11.07 -5.82 -11.96
C LYS A 99 10.56 -6.91 -12.91
N SER A 100 9.27 -7.23 -12.84
CA SER A 100 8.67 -8.26 -13.70
C SER A 100 8.22 -7.71 -15.07
N HIS A 101 8.17 -6.39 -15.23
CA HIS A 101 7.67 -5.70 -16.43
C HIS A 101 8.74 -4.81 -17.11
N GLY A 102 10.00 -4.87 -16.66
CA GLY A 102 11.16 -4.19 -17.27
C GLY A 102 12.16 -5.20 -17.81
#